data_AF-A0A7K4DGN1-F1
#
_entry.id   AF-A0A7K4DGN1-F1
#
_cell.length_a   1.000
_cell.length_b   1.000
_cell.length_c   1.000
_cell.angle_alpha   90.00
_cell.angle_beta   90.00
_cell.angle_gamma   90.00
#
_symmetry.space_group_name_H-M   'P 1'
#
loop_
_entity.id
_entity.type
_entity.pdbx_description
1 polymer ?
#
loop_
_entity_poly.entity_id
_entity_poly.type
_entity_poly.pdbx_seq_one_letter_code
_entity_poly.pdbx_strand_id
1 'polypeptide(L)'
;MLQITVDQLARTLCASAILGDPVDAGERIIIPVAEFGFGFGGGECAGGNKEGGKQSGGTGTGGGGGISAVALVLVTKGVSGPEGIQVISLKKKSEIAEVITTLGEAVGPHISQAIEKGGEMMRQRRERAPGKEPEKKAGKEIPVSGEEEA
;
A
#
# COMPACT_ATOMS: atom_id res chain seq x y z
N MET A 1 37.47 5.21 -7.69
CA MET A 1 36.25 4.45 -7.34
C MET A 1 35.11 5.39 -6.96
N LEU A 2 35.22 6.21 -5.90
CA LEU A 2 34.17 7.15 -5.51
C LEU A 2 33.73 8.14 -6.61
N GLN A 3 34.66 8.74 -7.36
CA GLN A 3 34.28 9.63 -8.46
C GLN A 3 33.47 8.95 -9.56
N ILE A 4 33.76 7.67 -9.87
CA ILE A 4 33.02 6.90 -10.88
C ILE A 4 31.58 6.64 -10.39
N THR A 5 31.41 6.33 -9.11
CA THR A 5 30.10 6.14 -8.49
C THR A 5 29.30 7.44 -8.47
N VAL A 6 29.93 8.56 -8.12
CA VAL A 6 29.28 9.89 -8.11
C VAL A 6 28.90 10.32 -9.53
N ASP A 7 29.76 10.11 -10.52
CA ASP A 7 29.46 10.44 -11.91
C ASP A 7 28.30 9.59 -12.47
N GLN A 8 28.24 8.31 -12.13
CA GLN A 8 27.13 7.43 -12.51
C GLN A 8 25.82 7.84 -11.81
N LEU A 9 25.89 8.22 -10.54
CA LEU A 9 24.74 8.73 -9.80
C LEU A 9 24.26 10.04 -10.44
N ALA A 10 25.17 10.98 -10.73
CA ALA A 10 24.85 12.27 -11.33
C ALA A 10 24.19 12.14 -12.70
N ARG A 11 24.65 11.22 -13.55
CA ARG A 11 24.01 10.91 -14.84
C ARG A 11 22.62 10.31 -14.70
N THR A 12 22.37 9.58 -13.62
CA THR A 12 21.03 9.02 -13.32
C THR A 12 20.12 10.06 -12.68
N LEU A 13 20.68 11.07 -12.00
CA LEU A 13 19.95 12.17 -11.37
C LEU A 13 19.63 13.35 -12.32
N CYS A 14 19.97 13.27 -13.61
CA CYS A 14 19.62 14.31 -14.58
C CYS A 14 18.10 14.37 -14.82
N ALA A 15 17.52 15.56 -14.99
CA ALA A 15 16.09 15.74 -15.24
C ALA A 15 15.56 14.97 -16.47
N SER A 16 16.43 14.70 -17.45
CA SER A 16 16.14 13.83 -18.61
C SER A 16 15.96 12.35 -18.27
N ALA A 17 16.40 11.92 -17.08
CA ALA A 17 16.11 10.59 -16.56
C ALA A 17 14.70 10.51 -15.94
N ILE A 18 14.09 11.65 -15.58
CA ILE A 18 12.72 11.75 -15.06
C ILE A 18 11.72 11.88 -16.21
N LEU A 19 12.04 12.71 -17.21
CA LEU A 19 11.24 12.92 -18.41
C LEU A 19 11.95 12.25 -19.59
N GLY A 20 11.42 11.11 -20.05
CA GLY A 20 11.97 10.44 -21.22
C GLY A 20 11.60 11.14 -22.52
N ASP A 21 12.23 10.71 -23.61
CA ASP A 21 12.08 11.34 -24.91
C ASP A 21 10.61 11.31 -25.40
N PRO A 22 10.12 12.40 -26.00
CA PRO A 22 8.78 12.43 -26.58
C PRO A 22 8.64 11.40 -27.71
N VAL A 23 7.59 10.59 -27.62
CA VAL A 23 7.23 9.60 -28.64
C VAL A 23 6.07 10.14 -29.46
N ASP A 24 6.25 10.20 -30.78
CA ASP A 24 5.17 10.60 -31.69
C ASP A 24 4.21 9.44 -31.94
N ALA A 25 2.95 9.61 -31.52
CA ALA A 25 1.86 8.67 -31.70
C ALA A 25 0.76 9.26 -32.60
N GLY A 26 1.16 9.86 -33.73
CA GLY A 26 0.24 10.37 -34.75
C GLY A 26 -0.40 11.68 -34.32
N GLU A 27 -1.61 11.62 -33.75
CA GLU A 27 -2.33 12.80 -33.25
C GLU A 27 -1.88 13.23 -31.85
N ARG A 28 -1.10 12.40 -31.15
CA ARG A 28 -0.65 12.67 -29.79
C ARG A 28 0.85 12.51 -29.67
N ILE A 29 1.44 13.27 -28.76
CA ILE A 29 2.82 13.10 -28.30
C ILE A 29 2.78 12.50 -26.91
N ILE A 30 3.52 11.42 -26.69
CA ILE A 30 3.59 10.73 -25.39
C ILE A 30 4.93 11.06 -24.75
N ILE A 31 4.91 11.60 -23.53
CA ILE A 31 6.10 11.90 -22.74
C ILE A 31 6.09 10.96 -21.53
N PRO A 32 6.99 9.96 -21.49
CA PRO A 32 7.08 9.05 -20.36
C PRO A 32 7.74 9.75 -19.17
N VAL A 33 7.19 9.50 -17.97
CA VAL A 33 7.69 10.02 -16.71
C VAL A 33 8.10 8.86 -15.82
N ALA A 34 9.35 8.89 -15.34
CA ALA A 34 9.90 7.91 -14.41
C ALA A 34 10.36 8.59 -13.12
N GLU A 35 10.28 7.87 -12.01
CA GLU A 35 10.95 8.23 -10.76
C GLU A 35 12.15 7.30 -10.56
N PHE A 36 13.22 7.84 -9.99
CA PHE A 36 14.36 7.06 -9.51
C PHE A 36 14.62 7.37 -8.05
N GLY A 37 15.17 6.39 -7.33
CA GLY A 37 15.52 6.56 -5.93
C GLY A 37 16.76 5.75 -5.59
N PHE A 38 17.55 6.26 -4.65
CA PHE A 38 18.74 5.60 -4.12
C PHE A 38 18.69 5.61 -2.59
N GLY A 39 19.13 4.53 -1.97
CA GLY A 39 19.22 4.39 -0.52
C GLY A 39 20.56 3.79 -0.12
N PHE A 40 21.12 4.25 0.99
CA PHE A 40 22.40 3.80 1.54
C PHE A 40 22.22 3.52 3.04
N GLY A 41 22.89 2.48 3.53
CA GLY A 41 22.84 2.09 4.93
C GLY A 41 24.14 1.46 5.38
N GLY A 42 24.45 1.60 6.67
CA GLY A 42 25.62 1.01 7.29
C GLY A 42 25.28 0.46 8.66
N GLY A 43 26.02 -0.55 9.09
CA GLY A 43 25.88 -1.17 10.39
C GLY A 43 27.25 -1.60 10.93
N GLU A 44 27.43 -1.44 12.22
CA GLU A 44 28.59 -1.94 12.95
C GLU A 44 28.15 -2.97 14.00
N CYS A 45 29.00 -3.95 14.24
CA CYS A 45 28.84 -4.92 15.31
C CYS A 45 30.12 -4.97 16.12
N ALA A 46 30.02 -4.61 17.39
CA ALA A 46 31.11 -4.78 18.34
C ALA A 46 31.26 -6.26 18.68
N GLY A 47 32.45 -6.83 18.40
CA GLY A 47 32.78 -8.20 18.79
C GLY A 47 32.86 -8.31 20.31
N GLY A 48 32.14 -9.27 20.89
CA GLY A 48 32.14 -9.50 22.34
C GLY A 48 33.54 -9.76 22.88
N ASN A 49 33.82 -9.24 24.08
CA ASN A 49 35.11 -9.39 24.74
C ASN A 49 35.29 -10.85 25.19
N LYS A 50 36.10 -11.64 24.47
CA LYS A 50 36.59 -12.93 24.96
C LYS A 50 37.96 -12.72 25.58
N GLU A 51 38.03 -12.98 26.88
CA GLU A 51 39.26 -12.95 27.66
C GLU A 51 40.30 -13.88 26.99
N GLY A 52 41.37 -13.28 26.44
CA GLY A 52 42.45 -13.99 25.76
C GLY A 52 42.37 -14.11 24.23
N GLY A 53 41.38 -13.54 23.53
CA GLY A 53 41.26 -13.60 22.07
C GLY A 53 41.04 -12.24 21.40
N LYS A 54 41.63 -12.03 20.20
CA LYS A 54 41.44 -10.81 19.39
C LYS A 54 39.95 -10.47 19.23
N GLN A 55 39.57 -9.24 19.60
CA GLN A 55 38.24 -8.71 19.33
C GLN A 55 37.98 -8.75 17.81
N SER A 56 36.96 -9.50 17.38
CA SER A 56 36.48 -9.50 16.00
C SER A 56 35.18 -8.70 15.90
N GLY A 57 35.30 -7.38 15.78
CA GLY A 57 34.19 -6.54 15.34
C GLY A 57 34.03 -6.59 13.82
N GLY A 58 32.83 -6.32 13.33
CA GLY A 58 32.53 -6.27 11.91
C GLY A 58 31.77 -4.99 11.56
N THR A 59 32.16 -4.34 10.47
CA THR A 59 31.44 -3.19 9.89
C THR A 59 31.00 -3.54 8.50
N GLY A 60 29.77 -3.16 8.13
CA GLY A 60 29.23 -3.36 6.80
C GLY A 60 28.49 -2.11 6.33
N THR A 61 28.60 -1.82 5.04
CA THR A 61 27.85 -0.76 4.37
C THR A 61 27.28 -1.30 3.07
N GLY A 62 26.11 -0.81 2.67
CA GLY A 62 25.46 -1.17 1.42
C GLY A 62 24.62 -0.02 0.88
N GLY A 63 24.28 -0.12 -0.40
CA GLY A 63 23.37 0.81 -1.04
C GLY A 63 22.68 0.13 -2.22
N GLY A 64 21.54 0.69 -2.61
CA GLY A 64 20.74 0.23 -3.73
C GLY A 64 19.97 1.37 -4.36
N GLY A 65 19.50 1.17 -5.58
CA GLY A 65 18.65 2.12 -6.27
C GLY A 65 17.63 1.42 -7.15
N GLY A 66 16.60 2.16 -7.54
CA GLY A 66 15.52 1.67 -8.38
C GLY A 66 15.00 2.76 -9.31
N ILE A 67 14.37 2.33 -10.40
CA ILE A 67 13.71 3.19 -11.39
C ILE A 67 12.31 2.61 -11.60
N SER A 68 11.29 3.46 -11.56
CA SER A 68 9.89 3.09 -11.78
C SER A 68 9.23 4.08 -12.72
N ALA A 69 8.53 3.59 -13.75
CA ALA A 69 7.67 4.44 -14.56
C ALA A 69 6.45 4.88 -13.73
N VAL A 70 6.21 6.18 -13.63
CA VAL A 70 5.17 6.75 -12.76
C VAL A 70 4.00 7.31 -13.53
N ALA A 71 4.23 7.86 -14.72
CA ALA A 71 3.16 8.45 -15.52
C ALA A 71 3.51 8.51 -17.01
N LEU A 72 2.48 8.72 -17.83
CA LEU A 72 2.57 9.12 -19.22
C LEU A 72 1.82 10.45 -19.37
N VAL A 73 2.48 11.46 -19.94
CA VAL A 73 1.84 12.71 -20.32
C VAL A 73 1.54 12.66 -21.81
N LEU A 74 0.27 12.75 -22.18
CA LEU A 74 -0.18 12.78 -23.56
C LEU A 74 -0.52 14.22 -23.92
N VAL A 75 0.05 14.71 -25.01
CA VAL A 75 -0.23 16.02 -25.59
C VAL A 75 -0.89 15.83 -26.93
N THR A 76 -2.12 16.31 -27.08
CA THR A 76 -2.89 16.23 -28.33
C THR A 76 -2.48 17.36 -29.26
N LYS A 77 -2.03 17.02 -30.47
CA LYS A 77 -1.61 18.00 -31.47
C LYS A 77 -2.82 18.84 -31.90
N GLY A 78 -2.65 20.16 -32.00
CA GLY A 78 -3.69 21.08 -32.44
C GLY A 78 -4.69 21.51 -31.35
N VAL A 79 -4.64 20.92 -30.15
CA VAL A 79 -5.43 21.39 -29.00
C VAL A 79 -4.52 22.23 -28.10
N SER A 80 -4.80 23.54 -28.03
CA SER A 80 -4.05 24.46 -27.17
C SER A 80 -4.67 24.50 -25.78
N GLY A 81 -3.84 24.67 -24.75
CA GLY A 81 -4.28 24.76 -23.37
C GLY A 81 -4.29 23.41 -22.63
N PRO A 82 -4.71 23.41 -21.36
CA PRO A 82 -4.74 22.21 -20.52
C PRO A 82 -5.65 21.11 -21.08
N GLU A 83 -6.63 21.46 -21.91
CA GLU A 83 -7.56 20.53 -22.57
C GLU A 83 -6.84 19.56 -23.52
N GLY A 84 -5.68 19.97 -24.05
CA GLY A 84 -4.84 19.14 -24.90
C GLY A 84 -3.94 18.18 -24.13
N ILE A 85 -3.88 18.27 -22.80
CA ILE A 85 -2.93 17.55 -21.95
C ILE A 85 -3.68 16.51 -21.11
N GLN A 86 -3.25 15.25 -21.19
CA GLN A 86 -3.78 14.16 -20.38
C GLN A 86 -2.64 13.46 -19.64
N VAL A 87 -2.76 13.27 -18.34
CA VAL A 87 -1.77 12.54 -17.54
C VAL A 87 -2.34 11.20 -17.10
N ILE A 88 -1.66 10.11 -17.45
CA ILE A 88 -2.02 8.75 -17.04
C ILE A 88 -1.01 8.30 -15.99
N SER A 89 -1.45 8.04 -14.76
CA SER A 89 -0.60 7.48 -13.71
C SER A 89 -0.43 5.97 -13.90
N LEU A 90 0.80 5.48 -13.78
CA LEU A 90 1.19 4.07 -13.91
C LEU A 90 1.47 3.39 -12.57
N LYS A 91 1.42 4.12 -11.45
CA LYS A 91 1.61 3.51 -10.12
C LYS A 91 0.50 2.50 -9.85
N LYS A 92 0.85 1.21 -9.79
CA LYS A 92 -0.10 0.15 -9.41
C LYS A 92 -0.48 0.33 -7.95
N LYS A 93 -1.80 0.33 -7.71
CA LYS A 93 -2.52 0.31 -6.44
C LYS A 93 -2.66 1.69 -5.78
N SER A 94 -3.87 2.25 -5.94
CA SER A 94 -4.53 3.11 -4.97
C SER A 94 -4.09 2.72 -3.55
N GLU A 95 -3.59 3.70 -2.79
CA GLU A 95 -3.11 3.60 -1.40
C GLU A 95 -4.10 2.85 -0.49
N ILE A 96 -5.37 2.80 -0.88
CA ILE A 96 -6.46 2.06 -0.22
C ILE A 96 -6.20 0.54 -0.20
N ALA A 97 -5.60 -0.03 -1.24
CA ALA A 97 -5.35 -1.48 -1.31
C ALA A 97 -4.21 -1.93 -0.37
N GLU A 98 -3.25 -1.06 -0.08
CA GLU A 98 -2.16 -1.35 0.84
C GLU A 98 -2.66 -1.33 2.29
N VAL A 99 -3.44 -0.30 2.67
CA VAL A 99 -4.08 -0.23 4.00
C VAL A 99 -4.98 -1.43 4.27
N ILE A 100 -5.78 -1.88 3.29
CA ILE A 100 -6.64 -3.06 3.44
C ILE A 100 -5.81 -4.35 3.64
N THR A 101 -4.68 -4.48 2.95
CA THR A 101 -3.82 -5.67 3.07
C THR A 101 -3.14 -5.71 4.44
N THR A 102 -2.59 -4.58 4.91
CA THR A 102 -1.94 -4.48 6.22
C THR A 102 -2.93 -4.63 7.38
N LEU A 103 -4.17 -4.11 7.24
CA LEU A 103 -5.24 -4.36 8.22
C LEU A 103 -5.62 -5.84 8.27
N GLY A 104 -5.74 -6.50 7.12
CA GLY A 104 -6.10 -7.91 7.05
C GLY A 104 -5.09 -8.82 7.77
N GLU A 105 -3.80 -8.53 7.63
CA GLU A 105 -2.72 -9.32 8.25
C GLU A 105 -2.54 -9.01 9.75
N ALA A 106 -2.70 -7.74 10.16
CA ALA A 106 -2.53 -7.34 11.56
C ALA A 106 -3.72 -7.72 12.46
N VAL A 107 -4.93 -7.76 11.91
CA VAL A 107 -6.15 -8.02 12.68
C VAL A 107 -6.49 -9.52 12.76
N GLY A 108 -5.95 -10.33 11.85
CA GLY A 108 -6.13 -11.79 11.80
C GLY A 108 -5.93 -12.53 13.15
N PRO A 109 -4.77 -12.42 13.81
CA PRO A 109 -4.51 -13.16 15.05
C PRO A 109 -5.33 -12.67 16.25
N HIS A 110 -5.78 -11.41 16.26
CA HIS A 110 -6.56 -10.84 17.37
C HIS A 110 -8.06 -11.18 17.28
N ILE A 111 -8.61 -11.35 16.08
CA ILE A 111 -10.00 -11.80 15.89
C ILE A 111 -10.17 -13.26 16.30
N SER A 112 -9.22 -14.14 15.96
CA SER A 112 -9.29 -15.56 16.35
C SER A 112 -9.39 -15.73 17.87
N GLN A 113 -8.57 -14.99 18.63
CA GLN A 113 -8.59 -15.03 20.09
C GLN A 113 -9.89 -14.44 20.68
N ALA A 114 -10.46 -13.42 20.05
CA ALA A 114 -11.72 -12.81 20.50
C ALA A 114 -12.93 -13.73 20.25
N ILE A 115 -12.94 -14.44 19.12
CA ILE A 115 -14.00 -15.40 18.77
C ILE A 115 -13.95 -16.63 19.68
N GLU A 116 -12.76 -17.19 19.94
CA GLU A 116 -12.61 -18.33 20.85
C GLU A 116 -13.06 -17.97 22.28
N LYS A 117 -12.59 -16.84 22.80
CA LYS A 117 -12.91 -16.38 24.17
C LYS A 117 -14.38 -16.02 24.34
N GLY A 118 -15.02 -15.47 23.30
CA GLY A 118 -16.46 -15.23 23.26
C GLY A 118 -17.29 -16.53 23.23
N GLY A 119 -16.81 -17.54 22.50
CA GLY A 119 -17.41 -18.87 22.46
C GLY A 119 -17.38 -19.58 23.81
N GLU A 120 -16.24 -19.52 24.51
CA GLU A 120 -16.09 -20.11 25.85
C GLU A 120 -16.99 -19.43 26.89
N MET A 121 -17.07 -18.09 26.88
CA MET A 121 -17.89 -17.33 27.81
C MET A 121 -19.40 -17.58 27.60
N MET A 122 -19.85 -17.74 26.36
CA MET A 122 -21.24 -18.10 26.04
C MET A 122 -21.57 -19.53 26.46
N ARG A 123 -20.63 -20.46 26.32
CA ARG A 123 -20.80 -21.86 26.74
C ARG A 123 -20.89 -21.96 28.26
N GLN A 124 -20.05 -21.21 28.98
CA GLN A 124 -20.08 -21.12 30.44
C GLN A 124 -21.34 -20.41 30.97
N ARG A 125 -21.88 -19.42 30.24
CA ARG A 125 -23.15 -18.74 30.58
C ARG A 125 -24.38 -19.61 30.31
N ARG A 126 -24.32 -20.47 29.28
CA ARG A 126 -25.40 -21.42 28.94
C ARG A 126 -25.49 -22.58 29.94
N GLU A 127 -24.39 -22.94 30.59
CA GLU A 127 -24.37 -23.96 31.67
C GLU A 127 -24.82 -23.42 33.04
N ARG A 128 -24.85 -22.09 33.24
CA ARG A 128 -25.15 -21.44 34.54
C ARG A 128 -26.55 -20.81 34.68
N ALA A 129 -27.40 -20.85 33.64
CA ALA A 129 -28.75 -20.29 33.69
C ALA A 129 -29.84 -21.39 33.77
N PRO A 130 -30.63 -21.49 34.85
CA PRO A 130 -31.84 -22.30 34.85
C PRO A 130 -32.92 -21.58 34.02
N GLY A 131 -33.63 -22.35 33.19
CA GLY A 131 -34.41 -21.86 32.08
C GLY A 131 -35.58 -20.95 32.43
N LYS A 132 -35.91 -20.06 31.49
CA LYS A 132 -37.27 -19.61 31.18
C LYS A 132 -37.36 -19.31 29.69
N GLU A 133 -38.08 -20.16 28.96
CA GLU A 133 -38.63 -19.81 27.63
C GLU A 133 -39.65 -18.67 27.79
N PRO A 134 -39.73 -17.74 26.84
CA PRO A 134 -40.95 -17.02 26.58
C PRO A 134 -41.62 -17.52 25.29
N GLU A 135 -42.81 -18.09 25.51
CA GLU A 135 -43.99 -18.22 24.65
C GLU A 135 -43.94 -17.60 23.23
N LYS A 136 -44.19 -18.48 22.24
CA LYS A 136 -44.81 -18.10 20.96
C LYS A 136 -46.31 -17.79 21.19
N LYS A 137 -46.78 -16.60 20.81
CA LYS A 137 -48.16 -16.42 20.33
C LYS A 137 -48.22 -15.54 19.10
N ALA A 138 -49.05 -16.02 18.18
CA ALA A 138 -49.19 -15.62 16.79
C ALA A 138 -50.15 -14.43 16.60
N GLY A 139 -49.88 -13.65 15.56
CA GLY A 139 -50.83 -13.11 14.56
C GLY A 139 -52.07 -12.33 15.02
N LYS A 140 -52.20 -11.10 14.52
CA LYS A 140 -53.41 -10.67 13.79
C LYS A 140 -53.13 -9.48 12.86
N GLU A 141 -53.80 -9.52 11.71
CA GLU A 141 -53.66 -8.68 10.52
C GLU A 141 -54.34 -7.29 10.63
N ILE A 142 -53.72 -6.31 9.93
CA ILE A 142 -54.18 -5.13 9.14
C ILE A 142 -55.52 -4.43 9.48
N PRO A 143 -55.58 -3.08 9.35
CA PRO A 143 -56.39 -2.53 8.26
C PRO A 143 -55.71 -1.43 7.42
N VAL A 144 -56.29 -1.29 6.22
CA VAL A 144 -55.96 -0.51 5.03
C VAL A 144 -56.44 0.95 5.10
N SER A 145 -55.72 1.86 4.43
CA SER A 145 -56.20 3.06 3.71
C SER A 145 -54.96 3.78 3.16
N GLY A 146 -54.77 4.16 1.89
CA GLY A 146 -55.68 4.51 0.81
C GLY A 146 -55.19 5.84 0.20
N GLU A 147 -55.18 5.93 -1.13
CA GLU A 147 -55.26 7.17 -1.95
C GLU A 147 -53.95 7.98 -2.13
N GLU A 148 -53.54 8.50 -3.31
CA GLU A 148 -54.18 8.63 -4.64
C GLU A 148 -53.10 8.93 -5.71
N GLU A 149 -53.39 8.58 -6.96
CA GLU A 149 -52.76 9.10 -8.19
C GLU A 149 -53.11 10.58 -8.41
N ALA A 150 -52.15 11.36 -8.92
CA ALA A 150 -52.38 12.44 -9.89
C ALA A 150 -51.07 12.79 -10.60
#